data_AF-A0AA50E205-F1
#
_entry.id   AF-A0AA50E205-F1
#
_cell.length_a   1.000
_cell.length_b   1.000
_cell.length_c   1.000
_cell.angle_alpha   90.00
_cell.angle_beta   90.00
_cell.angle_gamma   90.00
#
_symmetry.space_group_name_H-M   'P 1'
#
loop_
_entity.id
_entity.type
_entity.pdbx_description
1 polymer ?
#
loop_
_entity_poly.entity_id
_entity_poly.type
_entity_poly.pdbx_seq_one_letter_code
_entity_poly.pdbx_strand_id
1 'polypeptide(L)'
;MEFCLEQVCADNEFGGLLQALEGEYVLPSPGGDPIRNPNVLPTGKNIHALDPQSIPTLAAVQSAKVVVDRLLERQRAENGGNYPETIASVLWGTDNIKTYGESLAQIMWMVGAKPVPDALGRVNKIELVPLEELGRPRIDVVVNCSGVFRDLFINQMNLLDQAVKLAAEADEPLEMNFVRKHALEQAEEMGIGVREAATRIFSNASGSYSSNVNLAVENSSWEDESELQEMYLKRKSFAFNSDNPGMMDQNRDMFERALKTADATFQNLDSSEISLTDVSHYFDSDPTKLISTLRDDGKAPAAYIADTTTANAQVRTLSETVRLDARTKLLNPKWYEGMLSHGYEGVRELSKRLVNTMGWSATAGAVDNWVYEDANSTFIKDEEMCKRLMDLNPNSFRRMVSTLLEVNGRGYWETSDENLERLQELYQEVEDRIEGVE
;
A
#
# COMPACT_ATOMS: atom_id res chain seq x y z
N MET A 1 31.93 0.37 -8.78
CA MET A 1 31.47 -1.04 -8.88
C MET A 1 32.19 -1.90 -7.87
N GLU A 2 33.52 -1.86 -7.79
CA GLU A 2 34.32 -2.60 -6.80
C GLU A 2 33.95 -2.24 -5.34
N PHE A 3 33.83 -0.95 -5.01
CA PHE A 3 33.35 -0.52 -3.68
C PHE A 3 31.98 -1.10 -3.31
N CYS A 4 30.98 -1.02 -4.20
CA CYS A 4 29.65 -1.56 -3.91
C CYS A 4 29.67 -3.08 -3.71
N LEU A 5 30.44 -3.81 -4.53
CA LEU A 5 30.58 -5.25 -4.40
C LEU A 5 31.24 -5.63 -3.07
N GLU A 6 32.27 -4.91 -2.65
CA GLU A 6 32.91 -5.08 -1.34
C GLU A 6 31.90 -4.93 -0.20
N GLN A 7 31.04 -3.89 -0.25
CA GLN A 7 30.03 -3.70 0.79
C GLN A 7 28.90 -4.74 0.75
N VAL A 8 28.54 -5.24 -0.44
CA VAL A 8 27.54 -6.33 -0.60
C VAL A 8 28.06 -7.65 -0.02
N CYS A 9 29.36 -7.92 -0.16
CA CYS A 9 29.98 -9.17 0.30
C CYS A 9 30.52 -9.11 1.73
N ALA A 10 30.35 -7.99 2.45
CA ALA A 10 30.83 -7.83 3.80
C ALA A 10 30.05 -8.72 4.79
N ASP A 11 30.74 -9.26 5.80
CA ASP A 11 30.19 -10.16 6.81
C ASP A 11 30.28 -9.53 8.20
N ASN A 12 29.33 -8.63 8.50
CA ASN A 12 29.36 -7.79 9.70
C ASN A 12 28.21 -8.06 10.68
N GLU A 13 27.22 -8.88 10.30
CA GLU A 13 25.94 -9.01 11.03
C GLU A 13 26.14 -9.59 12.44
N PHE A 14 26.86 -10.72 12.53
CA PHE A 14 27.15 -11.33 13.82
C PHE A 14 28.10 -10.46 14.66
N GLY A 15 29.04 -9.76 14.02
CA GLY A 15 29.92 -8.81 14.70
C GLY A 15 29.16 -7.65 15.35
N GLY A 16 28.16 -7.10 14.66
CA GLY A 16 27.27 -6.07 15.22
C GLY A 16 26.47 -6.55 16.43
N LEU A 17 26.00 -7.80 16.41
CA LEU A 17 25.32 -8.40 17.57
C LEU A 17 26.26 -8.57 18.78
N LEU A 18 27.50 -9.01 18.54
CA LEU A 18 28.49 -9.16 19.62
C LEU A 18 28.80 -7.81 20.29
N GLN A 19 29.01 -6.75 19.50
CA GLN A 19 29.21 -5.39 20.03
C GLN A 19 28.05 -4.97 20.94
N ALA A 20 26.81 -5.20 20.51
CA ALA A 20 25.63 -4.86 21.31
C ALA A 20 25.58 -5.62 22.65
N LEU A 21 25.88 -6.93 22.63
CA LEU A 21 25.87 -7.78 23.82
C LEU A 21 26.98 -7.42 24.81
N GLU A 22 28.12 -6.92 24.33
CA GLU A 22 29.22 -6.40 25.15
C GLU A 22 28.98 -4.97 25.65
N GLY A 23 27.82 -4.37 25.35
CA GLY A 23 27.51 -2.99 25.73
C GLY A 23 28.34 -1.95 24.98
N GLU A 24 28.88 -2.31 23.82
CA GLU A 24 29.63 -1.42 22.94
C GLU A 24 28.72 -0.60 22.00
N TYR A 25 29.30 0.39 21.34
CA TYR A 25 28.59 1.25 20.40
C TYR A 25 28.52 0.61 19.01
N VAL A 26 27.35 0.06 18.65
CA VAL A 26 27.06 -0.40 17.29
C VAL A 26 26.90 0.81 16.35
N LEU A 27 27.67 0.82 15.26
CA LEU A 27 27.68 1.94 14.32
C LEU A 27 26.30 2.16 13.67
N PRO A 28 25.84 3.43 13.51
CA PRO A 28 24.58 3.74 12.85
C PRO A 28 24.68 3.73 11.32
N SER A 29 23.56 3.52 10.64
CA SER A 29 23.45 3.58 9.17
C SER A 29 22.05 3.99 8.72
N PRO A 30 21.87 4.61 7.54
CA PRO A 30 20.55 4.71 6.94
C PRO A 30 19.99 3.31 6.64
N GLY A 31 18.74 3.06 7.01
CA GLY A 31 17.94 1.97 6.45
C GLY A 31 17.35 2.38 5.10
N GLY A 32 17.02 1.42 4.24
CA GLY A 32 16.41 1.70 2.95
C GLY A 32 16.66 0.62 1.90
N ASP A 33 16.54 1.01 0.64
CA ASP A 33 16.79 0.14 -0.52
C ASP A 33 18.28 0.23 -0.92
N PRO A 34 19.03 -0.88 -0.94
CA PRO A 34 20.47 -0.89 -1.24
C PRO A 34 20.78 -0.62 -2.72
N ILE A 35 19.83 -0.80 -3.63
CA ILE A 35 19.98 -0.51 -5.07
C ILE A 35 19.88 1.00 -5.29
N ARG A 36 18.90 1.66 -4.67
CA ARG A 36 18.71 3.12 -4.76
C ARG A 36 19.75 3.88 -3.94
N ASN A 37 20.07 3.41 -2.74
CA ASN A 37 21.06 4.02 -1.84
C ASN A 37 22.08 2.98 -1.34
N PRO A 38 23.24 2.85 -2.01
CA PRO A 38 24.28 1.91 -1.60
C PRO A 38 24.86 2.17 -0.20
N ASN A 39 24.65 3.35 0.40
CA ASN A 39 25.10 3.64 1.77
C ASN A 39 24.32 2.86 2.85
N VAL A 40 23.23 2.18 2.47
CA VAL A 40 22.57 1.20 3.33
C VAL A 40 23.51 0.03 3.67
N LEU A 41 24.49 -0.23 2.81
CA LEU A 41 25.49 -1.28 2.99
C LEU A 41 26.74 -0.76 3.72
N PRO A 42 27.48 -1.64 4.42
CA PRO A 42 27.18 -3.04 4.71
C PRO A 42 26.14 -3.18 5.84
N THR A 43 25.57 -4.38 6.00
CA THR A 43 24.67 -4.73 7.10
C THR A 43 25.41 -4.87 8.44
N GLY A 44 24.70 -5.24 9.53
CA GLY A 44 25.28 -5.33 10.88
C GLY A 44 25.41 -3.99 11.62
N LYS A 45 24.63 -2.99 11.22
CA LYS A 45 24.62 -1.64 11.78
C LYS A 45 23.27 -1.30 12.43
N ASN A 46 23.25 -0.31 13.31
CA ASN A 46 22.04 0.22 13.93
C ASN A 46 21.30 1.16 12.95
N ILE A 47 20.30 0.63 12.25
CA ILE A 47 19.63 1.37 11.17
C ILE A 47 18.72 2.49 11.70
N HIS A 48 18.67 3.60 10.97
CA HIS A 48 17.76 4.72 11.22
C HIS A 48 17.03 5.15 9.93
N ALA A 49 15.93 5.89 10.09
CA ALA A 49 15.24 6.55 8.99
C ALA A 49 16.02 7.79 8.52
N LEU A 50 15.35 8.94 8.38
CA LEU A 50 15.94 10.21 7.97
C LEU A 50 15.29 11.38 8.73
N ASP A 51 15.88 12.57 8.63
CA ASP A 51 15.27 13.79 9.13
C ASP A 51 13.96 14.05 8.37
N PRO A 52 12.79 14.11 9.04
CA PRO A 52 11.52 14.30 8.35
C PRO A 52 11.38 15.66 7.66
N GLN A 53 12.27 16.63 7.91
CA GLN A 53 12.33 17.90 7.18
C GLN A 53 13.24 17.84 5.94
N SER A 54 13.95 16.74 5.69
CA SER A 54 14.81 16.56 4.51
C SER A 54 14.06 16.10 3.26
N ILE A 55 12.76 15.82 3.38
CA ILE A 55 11.90 15.32 2.30
C ILE A 55 10.68 16.25 2.07
N PRO A 56 10.10 16.29 0.87
CA PRO A 56 10.63 15.72 -0.37
C PRO A 56 11.88 16.46 -0.88
N THR A 57 12.84 15.72 -1.45
CA THR A 57 13.97 16.34 -2.16
C THR A 57 13.53 16.88 -3.52
N LEU A 58 14.30 17.78 -4.13
CA LEU A 58 14.02 18.28 -5.49
C LEU A 58 13.98 17.14 -6.53
N ALA A 59 14.83 16.12 -6.36
CA ALA A 59 14.82 14.93 -7.22
C ALA A 59 13.52 14.14 -7.05
N ALA A 60 13.06 13.94 -5.81
CA ALA A 60 11.80 13.27 -5.52
C ALA A 60 10.60 14.03 -6.12
N VAL A 61 10.59 15.37 -6.01
CA VAL A 61 9.55 16.21 -6.64
C VAL A 61 9.55 16.03 -8.16
N GLN A 62 10.71 16.04 -8.82
CA GLN A 62 10.78 15.85 -10.26
C GLN A 62 10.31 14.46 -10.70
N SER A 63 10.71 13.42 -9.96
CA SER A 63 10.26 12.04 -10.18
C SER A 63 8.73 11.91 -10.00
N ALA A 64 8.20 12.54 -8.95
CA ALA A 64 6.78 12.57 -8.65
C ALA A 64 5.93 13.15 -9.78
N LYS A 65 6.38 14.25 -10.42
CA LYS A 65 5.67 14.83 -11.57
C LYS A 65 5.48 13.82 -12.70
N VAL A 66 6.53 13.08 -13.05
CA VAL A 66 6.49 12.06 -14.10
C VAL A 66 5.49 10.95 -13.78
N VAL A 67 5.44 10.50 -12.53
CA VAL A 67 4.50 9.46 -12.09
C VAL A 67 3.06 9.96 -12.12
N VAL A 68 2.80 11.17 -11.62
CA VAL A 68 1.45 11.77 -11.64
C VAL A 68 0.97 11.99 -13.06
N ASP A 69 1.81 12.55 -13.94
CA ASP A 69 1.42 12.79 -15.33
C ASP A 69 1.09 11.48 -16.05
N ARG A 70 1.85 10.41 -15.80
CA ARG A 70 1.55 9.08 -16.34
C ARG A 70 0.27 8.46 -15.78
N LEU A 71 0.02 8.61 -14.48
CA LEU A 71 -1.22 8.17 -13.85
C LEU A 71 -2.43 8.86 -14.48
N LEU A 72 -2.37 10.19 -14.63
CA LEU A 72 -3.45 10.98 -15.22
C LEU A 72 -3.62 10.69 -16.71
N GLU A 73 -2.53 10.52 -17.46
CA GLU A 73 -2.58 10.11 -18.87
C GLU A 73 -3.30 8.77 -19.03
N ARG A 74 -2.94 7.78 -18.21
CA ARG A 74 -3.56 6.45 -18.24
C ARG A 74 -5.04 6.50 -17.86
N GLN A 75 -5.37 7.17 -16.76
CA GLN A 75 -6.76 7.32 -16.32
C GLN A 75 -7.62 8.00 -17.38
N ARG A 76 -7.09 9.03 -18.05
CA ARG A 76 -7.78 9.71 -19.16
C ARG A 76 -8.01 8.78 -20.35
N ALA A 77 -7.02 7.98 -20.73
CA ALA A 77 -7.16 7.02 -21.81
C ALA A 77 -8.26 5.98 -21.54
N GLU A 78 -8.43 5.60 -20.28
CA GLU A 78 -9.44 4.63 -19.82
C GLU A 78 -10.81 5.28 -19.50
N ASN A 79 -10.89 6.62 -19.46
CA ASN A 79 -12.10 7.37 -19.08
C ASN A 79 -12.50 8.46 -20.11
N GLY A 80 -12.41 8.14 -21.41
CA GLY A 80 -12.93 9.00 -22.48
C GLY A 80 -12.20 10.34 -22.65
N GLY A 81 -10.97 10.46 -22.15
CA GLY A 81 -10.15 11.66 -22.19
C GLY A 81 -10.27 12.59 -20.98
N ASN A 82 -11.20 12.31 -20.06
CA ASN A 82 -11.49 13.15 -18.89
C ASN A 82 -10.53 12.85 -17.73
N TYR A 83 -10.10 13.91 -17.04
CA TYR A 83 -9.34 13.77 -15.79
C TYR A 83 -10.22 13.15 -14.70
N PRO A 84 -9.65 12.35 -13.76
CA PRO A 84 -10.35 11.99 -12.54
C PRO A 84 -10.57 13.25 -11.69
N GLU A 85 -11.69 13.36 -10.98
CA GLU A 85 -11.90 14.51 -10.10
C GLU A 85 -11.19 14.30 -8.75
N THR A 86 -11.23 13.09 -8.20
CA THR A 86 -10.56 12.72 -6.95
C THR A 86 -9.74 11.43 -7.07
N ILE A 87 -8.56 11.41 -6.44
CA ILE A 87 -7.71 10.22 -6.30
C ILE A 87 -7.54 9.87 -4.82
N ALA A 88 -7.97 8.67 -4.41
CA ALA A 88 -7.72 8.14 -3.07
C ALA A 88 -6.35 7.46 -3.02
N SER A 89 -5.43 7.99 -2.20
CA SER A 89 -4.04 7.54 -2.13
C SER A 89 -3.62 7.08 -0.73
N VAL A 90 -2.71 6.12 -0.64
CA VAL A 90 -2.09 5.68 0.62
C VAL A 90 -0.66 6.19 0.73
N LEU A 91 -0.28 6.68 1.92
CA LEU A 91 1.10 7.05 2.24
C LEU A 91 1.72 6.10 3.27
N TRP A 92 2.84 5.48 2.87
CA TRP A 92 3.66 4.63 3.71
C TRP A 92 4.94 5.35 4.14
N GLY A 93 5.38 5.10 5.38
CA GLY A 93 6.67 5.63 5.84
C GLY A 93 7.84 5.04 5.06
N THR A 94 7.78 3.75 4.74
CA THR A 94 8.89 2.98 4.15
C THR A 94 9.32 3.49 2.78
N ASP A 95 8.39 3.67 1.82
CA ASP A 95 8.73 4.14 0.49
C ASP A 95 9.19 5.61 0.52
N ASN A 96 8.60 6.43 1.39
CA ASN A 96 9.02 7.83 1.55
C ASN A 96 10.44 7.96 2.12
N ILE A 97 10.87 7.04 2.99
CA ILE A 97 12.28 6.95 3.43
C ILE A 97 13.17 6.54 2.26
N LYS A 98 12.80 5.48 1.52
CA LYS A 98 13.61 4.91 0.43
C LYS A 98 13.75 5.84 -0.77
N THR A 99 12.76 6.68 -1.02
CA THR A 99 12.67 7.56 -2.20
C THR A 99 12.90 9.04 -1.87
N TYR A 100 13.12 9.36 -0.60
CA TYR A 100 13.21 10.74 -0.11
C TYR A 100 11.95 11.57 -0.45
N GLY A 101 10.78 10.96 -0.35
CA GLY A 101 9.48 11.63 -0.44
C GLY A 101 8.81 11.64 -1.83
N GLU A 102 9.02 10.62 -2.69
CA GLU A 102 8.39 10.59 -4.02
C GLU A 102 6.86 10.53 -3.94
N SER A 103 6.29 9.55 -3.23
CA SER A 103 4.82 9.40 -3.13
C SER A 103 4.16 10.57 -2.40
N LEU A 104 4.83 11.15 -1.40
CA LEU A 104 4.43 12.39 -0.76
C LEU A 104 4.38 13.57 -1.76
N ALA A 105 5.41 13.74 -2.57
CA ALA A 105 5.44 14.80 -3.58
C ALA A 105 4.44 14.58 -4.73
N GLN A 106 4.06 13.32 -5.01
CA GLN A 106 3.00 13.02 -6.00
C GLN A 106 1.68 13.64 -5.57
N ILE A 107 1.29 13.49 -4.30
CA ILE A 107 0.05 14.08 -3.75
C ILE A 107 0.15 15.61 -3.74
N MET A 108 1.30 16.19 -3.36
CA MET A 108 1.51 17.63 -3.49
C MET A 108 1.30 18.10 -4.93
N TRP A 109 1.83 17.37 -5.92
CA TRP A 109 1.68 17.72 -7.31
C TRP A 109 0.24 17.54 -7.82
N MET A 110 -0.50 16.52 -7.37
CA MET A 110 -1.92 16.32 -7.75
C MET A 110 -2.76 17.58 -7.50
N VAL A 111 -2.65 18.17 -6.30
CA VAL A 111 -3.33 19.43 -5.93
C VAL A 111 -2.63 20.69 -6.51
N GLY A 112 -1.50 20.51 -7.16
CA GLY A 112 -0.70 21.59 -7.74
C GLY A 112 -0.02 22.45 -6.68
N ALA A 113 0.63 21.82 -5.72
CA ALA A 113 1.45 22.44 -4.70
C ALA A 113 2.92 21.97 -4.82
N LYS A 114 3.84 22.77 -4.26
CA LYS A 114 5.27 22.46 -4.20
C LYS A 114 5.84 22.73 -2.80
N PRO A 115 6.70 21.84 -2.28
CA PRO A 115 7.40 22.09 -1.02
C PRO A 115 8.41 23.23 -1.19
N VAL A 116 8.54 24.08 -0.17
CA VAL A 116 9.45 25.23 -0.18
C VAL A 116 10.50 25.07 0.93
N PRO A 117 11.73 24.65 0.60
CA PRO A 117 12.79 24.53 1.59
C PRO A 117 13.21 25.92 2.12
N ASP A 118 13.64 25.97 3.38
CA ASP A 118 14.31 27.15 3.92
C ASP A 118 15.79 27.24 3.45
N ALA A 119 16.50 28.28 3.88
CA ALA A 119 17.91 28.47 3.50
C ALA A 119 18.85 27.34 3.97
N LEU A 120 18.45 26.56 4.97
CA LEU A 120 19.19 25.39 5.46
C LEU A 120 18.81 24.10 4.71
N GLY A 121 17.82 24.16 3.82
CA GLY A 121 17.30 23.03 3.08
C GLY A 121 16.16 22.29 3.76
N ARG A 122 15.63 22.78 4.90
CA ARG A 122 14.53 22.13 5.62
C ARG A 122 13.20 22.43 4.94
N VAL A 123 12.48 21.38 4.56
CA VAL A 123 11.13 21.45 4.00
C VAL A 123 10.12 21.59 5.14
N ASN A 124 9.65 22.81 5.33
CA ASN A 124 8.71 23.17 6.41
C ASN A 124 7.59 24.11 5.95
N LYS A 125 7.52 24.40 4.65
CA LYS A 125 6.51 25.24 4.00
C LYS A 125 6.08 24.61 2.68
N ILE A 126 4.91 24.98 2.22
CA ILE A 126 4.32 24.55 0.95
C ILE A 126 3.59 25.72 0.31
N GLU A 127 3.62 25.80 -1.03
CA GLU A 127 2.96 26.85 -1.80
C GLU A 127 2.20 26.25 -2.98
N LEU A 128 1.12 26.92 -3.41
CA LEU A 128 0.45 26.57 -4.65
C LEU A 128 1.27 26.97 -5.87
N VAL A 129 1.25 26.10 -6.85
CA VAL A 129 1.74 26.30 -8.20
C VAL A 129 0.62 26.92 -9.04
N PRO A 130 0.87 27.98 -9.83
CA PRO A 130 -0.15 28.54 -10.74
C PRO A 130 -0.66 27.50 -11.76
N LEU A 131 -1.93 27.59 -12.15
CA LEU A 131 -2.52 26.69 -13.15
C LEU A 131 -1.77 26.70 -14.51
N GLU A 132 -1.15 27.82 -14.87
CA GLU A 132 -0.30 27.92 -16.06
C GLU A 132 0.88 26.95 -16.02
N GLU A 133 1.59 26.87 -14.89
CA GLU A 133 2.69 25.93 -14.69
C GLU A 133 2.16 24.49 -14.53
N LEU A 134 0.97 24.35 -13.93
CA LEU A 134 0.35 23.04 -13.68
C LEU A 134 -0.14 22.36 -14.97
N GLY A 135 -0.63 23.13 -15.94
CA GLY A 135 -1.04 22.65 -17.28
C GLY A 135 -2.33 21.83 -17.32
N ARG A 136 -3.02 21.64 -16.19
CA ARG A 136 -4.24 20.84 -16.04
C ARG A 136 -5.00 21.23 -14.75
N PRO A 137 -6.22 20.70 -14.51
CA PRO A 137 -6.94 20.95 -13.26
C PRO A 137 -6.17 20.50 -12.01
N ARG A 138 -6.43 21.14 -10.86
CA ARG A 138 -6.06 20.58 -9.55
C ARG A 138 -6.97 19.39 -9.27
N ILE A 139 -6.37 18.24 -9.01
CA ILE A 139 -7.08 17.00 -8.72
C ILE A 139 -7.30 16.94 -7.21
N ASP A 140 -8.53 16.63 -6.77
CA ASP A 140 -8.80 16.41 -5.35
C ASP A 140 -8.20 15.08 -4.90
N VAL A 141 -7.92 14.96 -3.61
CA VAL A 141 -7.19 13.82 -3.05
C VAL A 141 -7.84 13.36 -1.75
N VAL A 142 -7.90 12.06 -1.51
CA VAL A 142 -8.15 11.51 -0.17
C VAL A 142 -6.91 10.77 0.26
N VAL A 143 -6.26 11.21 1.35
CA VAL A 143 -4.96 10.68 1.73
C VAL A 143 -5.08 9.82 2.97
N ASN A 144 -4.94 8.51 2.80
CA ASN A 144 -4.89 7.53 3.87
C ASN A 144 -3.44 7.33 4.35
N CYS A 145 -3.04 8.09 5.37
CA CYS A 145 -1.75 7.93 6.01
C CYS A 145 -1.74 6.67 6.87
N SER A 146 -0.75 5.80 6.71
CA SER A 146 -0.48 4.73 7.67
C SER A 146 -0.13 5.31 9.05
N GLY A 147 -0.38 4.57 10.13
CA GLY A 147 0.02 5.00 11.48
C GLY A 147 1.53 5.24 11.60
N VAL A 148 2.34 4.43 10.91
CA VAL A 148 3.80 4.61 10.83
C VAL A 148 4.17 5.91 10.10
N PHE A 149 3.48 6.24 8.99
CA PHE A 149 3.68 7.52 8.32
C PHE A 149 3.32 8.70 9.23
N ARG A 150 2.23 8.60 9.99
CA ARG A 150 1.87 9.62 11.00
C ARG A 150 2.98 9.79 12.02
N ASP A 151 3.49 8.71 12.59
CA ASP A 151 4.47 8.82 13.69
C ASP A 151 5.82 9.37 13.23
N LEU A 152 6.23 9.10 11.99
CA LEU A 152 7.50 9.58 11.43
C LEU A 152 7.38 10.95 10.74
N PHE A 153 6.26 11.21 10.07
CA PHE A 153 6.09 12.29 9.10
C PHE A 153 4.81 13.12 9.31
N ILE A 154 4.36 13.29 10.57
CA ILE A 154 3.22 14.17 10.88
C ILE A 154 3.44 15.61 10.40
N ASN A 155 4.69 16.07 10.34
CA ASN A 155 5.05 17.36 9.76
C ASN A 155 4.72 17.42 8.25
N GLN A 156 4.78 16.30 7.54
CA GLN A 156 4.41 16.23 6.13
C GLN A 156 2.89 16.13 5.96
N MET A 157 2.18 15.46 6.87
CA MET A 157 0.70 15.54 6.94
C MET A 157 0.24 16.99 7.12
N ASN A 158 0.98 17.77 7.92
CA ASN A 158 0.73 19.20 8.10
C ASN A 158 0.90 20.01 6.81
N LEU A 159 1.94 19.74 6.02
CA LEU A 159 2.10 20.40 4.71
C LEU A 159 1.02 19.97 3.72
N LEU A 160 0.62 18.70 3.68
CA LEU A 160 -0.44 18.24 2.79
C LEU A 160 -1.79 18.88 3.12
N ASP A 161 -2.17 18.96 4.40
CA ASP A 161 -3.43 19.59 4.80
C ASP A 161 -3.46 21.09 4.44
N GLN A 162 -2.35 21.80 4.65
CA GLN A 162 -2.22 23.19 4.20
C GLN A 162 -2.38 23.31 2.68
N ALA A 163 -1.73 22.44 1.90
CA ALA A 163 -1.79 22.49 0.44
C ALA A 163 -3.21 22.26 -0.11
N VAL A 164 -3.93 21.27 0.44
CA VAL A 164 -5.32 20.98 0.05
C VAL A 164 -6.22 22.16 0.38
N LYS A 165 -6.13 22.71 1.60
CA LYS A 165 -6.95 23.84 2.02
C LYS A 165 -6.65 25.11 1.21
N LEU A 166 -5.38 25.38 0.89
CA LEU A 166 -5.01 26.47 -0.02
C LEU A 166 -5.63 26.26 -1.40
N ALA A 167 -5.59 25.04 -1.95
CA ALA A 167 -6.20 24.74 -3.25
C ALA A 167 -7.73 24.95 -3.21
N ALA A 168 -8.40 24.55 -2.14
CA ALA A 168 -9.83 24.78 -1.96
C ALA A 168 -10.20 26.27 -1.90
N GLU A 169 -9.35 27.10 -1.28
CA GLU A 169 -9.56 28.53 -1.09
C GLU A 169 -9.20 29.39 -2.32
N ALA A 170 -8.45 28.82 -3.29
CA ALA A 170 -7.98 29.55 -4.46
C ALA A 170 -9.12 30.09 -5.32
N ASP A 171 -8.98 31.32 -5.82
CA ASP A 171 -9.95 31.96 -6.72
C ASP A 171 -9.76 31.47 -8.17
N GLU A 172 -10.13 30.22 -8.40
CA GLU A 172 -9.98 29.52 -9.68
C GLU A 172 -11.32 28.91 -10.14
N PRO A 173 -11.55 28.73 -11.45
CA PRO A 173 -12.75 28.06 -11.96
C PRO A 173 -12.86 26.62 -11.45
N LEU A 174 -14.08 26.18 -11.13
CA LEU A 174 -14.32 24.83 -10.57
C LEU A 174 -13.86 23.69 -11.51
N GLU A 175 -14.03 23.87 -12.82
CA GLU A 175 -13.56 22.91 -13.84
C GLU A 175 -12.02 22.79 -13.93
N MET A 176 -11.29 23.71 -13.29
CA MET A 176 -9.83 23.70 -13.19
C MET A 176 -9.34 23.42 -11.76
N ASN A 177 -10.25 23.24 -10.81
CA ASN A 177 -9.92 23.04 -9.40
C ASN A 177 -10.97 22.16 -8.72
N PHE A 178 -10.78 20.84 -8.83
CA PHE A 178 -11.70 19.85 -8.29
C PHE A 178 -11.70 19.83 -6.75
N VAL A 179 -10.58 20.21 -6.12
CA VAL A 179 -10.51 20.40 -4.66
C VAL A 179 -11.54 21.44 -4.22
N ARG A 180 -11.55 22.61 -4.87
CA ARG A 180 -12.50 23.69 -4.59
C ARG A 180 -13.93 23.29 -4.96
N LYS A 181 -14.13 22.65 -6.11
CA LYS A 181 -15.43 22.17 -6.57
C LYS A 181 -16.10 21.30 -5.49
N HIS A 182 -15.42 20.26 -5.03
CA HIS A 182 -15.95 19.35 -4.02
C HIS A 182 -16.09 20.03 -2.65
N ALA A 183 -15.11 20.82 -2.23
CA ALA A 183 -15.15 21.47 -0.91
C ALA A 183 -16.31 22.48 -0.78
N LEU A 184 -16.68 23.18 -1.86
CA LEU A 184 -17.83 24.09 -1.84
C LEU A 184 -19.17 23.34 -1.71
N GLU A 185 -19.34 22.27 -2.47
CA GLU A 185 -20.53 21.40 -2.40
C GLU A 185 -20.65 20.77 -1.01
N GLN A 186 -19.58 20.17 -0.50
CA GLN A 186 -19.53 19.56 0.83
C GLN A 186 -19.75 20.60 1.94
N ALA A 187 -19.22 21.83 1.80
CA ALA A 187 -19.44 22.90 2.76
C ALA A 187 -20.92 23.31 2.85
N GLU A 188 -21.61 23.40 1.70
CA GLU A 188 -23.04 23.72 1.64
C GLU A 188 -23.87 22.61 2.30
N GLU A 189 -23.63 21.35 1.95
CA GLU A 189 -24.36 20.19 2.49
C GLU A 189 -24.16 20.01 4.01
N MET A 190 -22.96 20.29 4.51
CA MET A 190 -22.60 20.11 5.91
C MET A 190 -22.82 21.37 6.77
N GLY A 191 -23.06 22.53 6.14
CA GLY A 191 -23.23 23.80 6.84
C GLY A 191 -21.94 24.32 7.51
N ILE A 192 -20.78 24.06 6.92
CA ILE A 192 -19.45 24.43 7.43
C ILE A 192 -18.72 25.37 6.46
N GLY A 193 -17.53 25.85 6.83
CA GLY A 193 -16.69 26.65 5.93
C GLY A 193 -15.93 25.79 4.92
N VAL A 194 -15.62 26.36 3.74
CA VAL A 194 -14.88 25.66 2.66
C VAL A 194 -13.55 25.06 3.12
N ARG A 195 -12.84 25.75 4.04
CA ARG A 195 -11.57 25.28 4.60
C ARG A 195 -11.73 23.99 5.41
N GLU A 196 -12.81 23.89 6.18
CA GLU A 196 -13.12 22.70 6.99
C GLU A 196 -13.63 21.55 6.09
N ALA A 197 -14.44 21.89 5.09
CA ALA A 197 -14.92 20.95 4.08
C ALA A 197 -13.79 20.34 3.22
N ALA A 198 -12.66 21.05 3.08
CA ALA A 198 -11.46 20.58 2.38
C ALA A 198 -10.57 19.64 3.23
N THR A 199 -11.11 19.02 4.28
CA THR A 199 -10.38 18.03 5.09
C THR A 199 -10.18 16.74 4.29
N ARG A 200 -8.91 16.38 4.03
CA ARG A 200 -8.53 15.24 3.16
C ARG A 200 -7.45 14.33 3.71
N ILE A 201 -6.77 14.72 4.78
CA ILE A 201 -5.62 13.99 5.32
C ILE A 201 -6.07 13.16 6.53
N PHE A 202 -6.16 11.86 6.33
CA PHE A 202 -6.70 10.94 7.33
C PHE A 202 -5.66 9.91 7.78
N SER A 203 -5.80 9.42 9.01
CA SER A 203 -4.99 8.33 9.53
C SER A 203 -5.76 7.51 10.56
N ASN A 204 -5.05 6.64 11.25
CA ASN A 204 -5.51 6.02 12.48
C ASN A 204 -5.45 7.01 13.65
N ALA A 205 -6.27 6.77 14.68
CA ALA A 205 -6.11 7.42 15.98
C ALA A 205 -4.68 7.26 16.52
N SER A 206 -4.21 8.23 17.31
CA SER A 206 -2.89 8.16 17.96
C SER A 206 -2.71 6.85 18.73
N GLY A 207 -1.56 6.20 18.57
CA GLY A 207 -1.27 4.89 19.17
C GLY A 207 -1.91 3.69 18.45
N SER A 208 -2.72 3.91 17.41
CA SER A 208 -3.32 2.86 16.57
C SER A 208 -2.66 2.77 15.20
N TYR A 209 -2.68 1.56 14.63
CA TYR A 209 -2.12 1.19 13.32
C TYR A 209 -3.07 0.21 12.60
N SER A 210 -2.97 0.12 11.27
CA SER A 210 -3.80 -0.71 10.37
C SER A 210 -5.32 -0.46 10.45
N SER A 211 -6.05 -0.90 9.42
CA SER A 211 -7.52 -0.91 9.43
C SER A 211 -8.10 -2.13 10.14
N ASN A 212 -7.25 -3.08 10.55
CA ASN A 212 -7.57 -4.43 11.02
C ASN A 212 -8.11 -5.38 9.94
N VAL A 213 -8.21 -4.94 8.68
CA VAL A 213 -8.58 -5.82 7.57
C VAL A 213 -7.54 -6.93 7.41
N ASN A 214 -6.25 -6.65 7.62
CA ASN A 214 -5.22 -7.68 7.64
C ASN A 214 -5.48 -8.77 8.71
N LEU A 215 -5.85 -8.39 9.92
CA LEU A 215 -6.12 -9.31 11.02
C LEU A 215 -7.39 -10.13 10.76
N ALA A 216 -8.42 -9.52 10.18
CA ALA A 216 -9.64 -10.22 9.79
C ALA A 216 -9.37 -11.28 8.71
N VAL A 217 -8.57 -10.94 7.70
CA VAL A 217 -8.15 -11.88 6.63
C VAL A 217 -7.26 -12.99 7.18
N GLU A 218 -6.30 -12.68 8.05
CA GLU A 218 -5.41 -13.68 8.65
C GLU A 218 -6.18 -14.70 9.51
N ASN A 219 -7.12 -14.22 10.32
CA ASN A 219 -7.92 -15.07 11.21
C ASN A 219 -9.20 -15.62 10.56
N SER A 220 -9.47 -15.28 9.30
CA SER A 220 -10.70 -15.62 8.59
C SER A 220 -11.97 -15.25 9.38
N SER A 221 -11.88 -14.19 10.20
CA SER A 221 -12.86 -13.82 11.22
C SER A 221 -13.82 -12.73 10.73
N TRP A 222 -14.44 -12.98 9.58
CA TRP A 222 -15.41 -12.10 8.92
C TRP A 222 -16.34 -12.92 8.02
N GLU A 223 -17.60 -12.54 7.92
CA GLU A 223 -18.62 -13.23 7.12
C GLU A 223 -18.72 -12.60 5.72
N ASP A 224 -18.85 -11.28 5.67
CA ASP A 224 -18.98 -10.53 4.41
C ASP A 224 -18.06 -9.30 4.33
N GLU A 225 -17.89 -8.78 3.11
CA GLU A 225 -16.98 -7.67 2.83
C GLU A 225 -17.38 -6.37 3.55
N SER A 226 -18.64 -6.24 4.00
CA SER A 226 -19.12 -5.04 4.68
C SER A 226 -18.49 -4.89 6.06
N GLU A 227 -18.15 -5.98 6.75
CA GLU A 227 -17.43 -5.94 8.02
C GLU A 227 -16.02 -5.35 7.87
N LEU A 228 -15.33 -5.72 6.78
CA LEU A 228 -14.01 -5.20 6.42
C LEU A 228 -14.08 -3.70 6.12
N GLN A 229 -15.08 -3.29 5.36
CA GLN A 229 -15.34 -1.90 5.02
C GLN A 229 -15.70 -1.06 6.25
N GLU A 230 -16.51 -1.59 7.16
CA GLU A 230 -16.94 -0.93 8.39
C GLU A 230 -15.78 -0.72 9.37
N MET A 231 -14.93 -1.72 9.58
CA MET A 231 -13.76 -1.55 10.44
C MET A 231 -12.76 -0.55 9.87
N TYR A 232 -12.62 -0.51 8.54
CA TYR A 232 -11.82 0.49 7.85
C TYR A 232 -12.35 1.90 8.12
N LEU A 233 -13.64 2.15 7.88
CA LEU A 233 -14.27 3.46 8.12
C LEU A 233 -14.16 3.90 9.58
N LYS A 234 -14.29 2.99 10.54
CA LYS A 234 -14.09 3.32 11.97
C LYS A 234 -12.65 3.72 12.27
N ARG A 235 -11.68 2.97 11.76
CA ARG A 235 -10.28 3.08 12.21
C ARG A 235 -9.45 4.08 11.39
N LYS A 236 -9.85 4.39 10.16
CA LYS A 236 -9.08 5.23 9.22
C LYS A 236 -9.64 6.64 9.05
N SER A 237 -10.71 7.01 9.75
CA SER A 237 -11.40 8.30 9.60
C SER A 237 -10.94 9.39 10.57
N PHE A 238 -9.74 9.31 11.13
CA PHE A 238 -9.20 10.35 12.01
C PHE A 238 -8.51 11.42 11.18
N ALA A 239 -9.07 12.62 11.18
CA ALA A 239 -8.61 13.72 10.34
C ALA A 239 -7.46 14.48 11.00
N PHE A 240 -6.40 14.76 10.24
CA PHE A 240 -5.38 15.69 10.66
C PHE A 240 -5.82 17.12 10.34
N ASN A 241 -5.53 18.07 11.23
CA ASN A 241 -5.85 19.48 11.04
C ASN A 241 -4.61 20.36 11.24
N SER A 242 -4.11 20.97 10.17
CA SER A 242 -2.95 21.88 10.24
C SER A 242 -3.21 23.15 11.05
N ASP A 243 -4.48 23.55 11.18
CA ASP A 243 -4.89 24.69 12.00
C ASP A 243 -5.06 24.31 13.49
N ASN A 244 -5.06 23.00 13.81
CA ASN A 244 -5.09 22.48 15.17
C ASN A 244 -4.32 21.13 15.30
N PRO A 245 -2.98 21.11 15.13
CA PRO A 245 -2.21 19.87 14.92
C PRO A 245 -2.23 18.87 16.08
N GLY A 246 -2.56 19.33 17.29
CA GLY A 246 -2.60 18.49 18.50
C GLY A 246 -3.85 17.62 18.60
N MET A 247 -4.85 17.84 17.75
CA MET A 247 -6.12 17.12 17.75
C MET A 247 -6.31 16.38 16.43
N MET A 248 -6.50 15.07 16.51
CA MET A 248 -6.96 14.25 15.39
C MET A 248 -8.30 13.63 15.77
N ASP A 249 -9.38 14.35 15.49
CA ASP A 249 -10.73 13.91 15.81
C ASP A 249 -11.23 12.91 14.75
N GLN A 250 -12.06 11.97 15.19
CA GLN A 250 -12.74 11.08 14.24
C GLN A 250 -13.76 11.90 13.45
N ASN A 251 -13.62 11.92 12.13
CA ASN A 251 -14.54 12.59 11.21
C ASN A 251 -14.94 11.65 10.07
N ARG A 252 -15.75 10.65 10.43
CA ARG A 252 -16.23 9.63 9.49
C ARG A 252 -17.15 10.21 8.40
N ASP A 253 -17.99 11.19 8.73
CA ASP A 253 -18.87 11.85 7.76
C ASP A 253 -18.07 12.50 6.63
N MET A 254 -17.05 13.31 6.97
CA MET A 254 -16.14 13.88 5.96
C MET A 254 -15.39 12.81 5.19
N PHE A 255 -14.95 11.74 5.87
CA PHE A 255 -14.20 10.67 5.23
C PHE A 255 -15.04 9.93 4.17
N GLU A 256 -16.30 9.60 4.48
CA GLU A 256 -17.22 8.98 3.53
C GLU A 256 -17.54 9.92 2.36
N ARG A 257 -17.82 11.20 2.61
CA ARG A 257 -18.08 12.21 1.56
C ARG A 257 -16.91 12.38 0.61
N ALA A 258 -15.69 12.44 1.14
CA ALA A 258 -14.50 12.57 0.31
C ALA A 258 -14.26 11.29 -0.51
N LEU A 259 -14.36 10.11 0.11
CA LEU A 259 -14.20 8.82 -0.59
C LEU A 259 -15.25 8.59 -1.67
N LYS A 260 -16.50 9.05 -1.48
CA LYS A 260 -17.56 9.01 -2.49
C LYS A 260 -17.17 9.68 -3.81
N THR A 261 -16.28 10.67 -3.78
CA THR A 261 -15.83 11.37 -5.00
C THR A 261 -14.70 10.66 -5.75
N ALA A 262 -14.08 9.63 -5.16
CA ALA A 262 -12.89 9.00 -5.71
C ALA A 262 -13.18 8.24 -7.02
N ASP A 263 -12.46 8.61 -8.08
CA ASP A 263 -12.50 7.94 -9.39
C ASP A 263 -11.36 6.93 -9.56
N ALA A 264 -10.29 7.08 -8.77
CA ALA A 264 -9.14 6.19 -8.77
C ALA A 264 -8.60 5.92 -7.36
N THR A 265 -8.08 4.72 -7.14
CA THR A 265 -7.26 4.37 -5.96
C THR A 265 -5.80 4.23 -6.37
N PHE A 266 -4.89 4.60 -5.46
CA PHE A 266 -3.47 4.70 -5.79
C PHE A 266 -2.55 4.38 -4.61
N GLN A 267 -1.54 3.54 -4.85
CA GLN A 267 -0.44 3.32 -3.90
C GLN A 267 0.91 3.27 -4.64
N ASN A 268 2.00 3.49 -3.92
CA ASN A 268 3.35 3.29 -4.45
C ASN A 268 3.94 1.99 -3.88
N LEU A 269 4.55 1.20 -4.76
CA LEU A 269 5.27 -0.01 -4.40
C LEU A 269 6.57 0.38 -3.68
N ASP A 270 6.83 -0.24 -2.54
CA ASP A 270 8.02 0.04 -1.74
C ASP A 270 9.28 -0.46 -2.45
N SER A 271 9.25 -1.73 -2.88
CA SER A 271 10.38 -2.43 -3.47
C SER A 271 9.93 -3.73 -4.15
N SER A 272 10.83 -4.41 -4.85
CA SER A 272 10.49 -5.71 -5.46
C SER A 272 10.38 -6.82 -4.40
N GLU A 273 11.09 -6.70 -3.28
CA GLU A 273 11.07 -7.65 -2.17
C GLU A 273 9.92 -7.43 -1.18
N ILE A 274 9.40 -6.20 -1.09
CA ILE A 274 8.17 -5.85 -0.37
C ILE A 274 7.14 -5.37 -1.42
N SER A 275 6.63 -6.32 -2.19
CA SER A 275 5.54 -6.11 -3.15
C SER A 275 4.18 -6.45 -2.52
N LEU A 276 3.12 -6.34 -3.32
CA LEU A 276 1.72 -6.44 -2.89
C LEU A 276 1.36 -7.77 -2.21
N THR A 277 2.06 -8.85 -2.56
CA THR A 277 1.80 -10.20 -2.01
C THR A 277 2.81 -10.62 -0.93
N ASP A 278 3.87 -9.85 -0.68
CA ASP A 278 4.86 -10.19 0.35
C ASP A 278 4.41 -9.78 1.76
N VAL A 279 3.48 -8.84 1.85
CA VAL A 279 2.99 -8.20 3.08
C VAL A 279 1.51 -7.87 2.99
N SER A 280 0.84 -7.80 4.14
CA SER A 280 -0.60 -7.56 4.22
C SER A 280 -1.01 -6.09 4.30
N HIS A 281 -0.07 -5.17 4.56
CA HIS A 281 -0.42 -3.78 4.82
C HIS A 281 -1.01 -3.06 3.59
N TYR A 282 -0.62 -3.45 2.37
CA TYR A 282 -1.13 -2.83 1.16
C TYR A 282 -2.64 -3.01 0.99
N PHE A 283 -3.13 -4.27 1.10
CA PHE A 283 -4.57 -4.53 1.01
C PHE A 283 -5.31 -4.06 2.27
N ASP A 284 -4.67 -4.08 3.45
CA ASP A 284 -5.26 -3.51 4.67
C ASP A 284 -5.64 -2.03 4.52
N SER A 285 -4.86 -1.27 3.76
CA SER A 285 -5.13 0.14 3.48
C SER A 285 -5.77 0.40 2.11
N ASP A 286 -6.27 -0.62 1.42
CA ASP A 286 -6.91 -0.49 0.11
C ASP A 286 -8.40 -0.11 0.24
N PRO A 287 -8.83 1.06 -0.27
CA PRO A 287 -10.22 1.49 -0.20
C PRO A 287 -11.04 1.13 -1.46
N THR A 288 -10.52 0.31 -2.38
CA THR A 288 -11.12 0.12 -3.73
C THR A 288 -12.58 -0.34 -3.68
N LYS A 289 -12.90 -1.48 -3.03
CA LYS A 289 -14.29 -1.91 -2.88
C LYS A 289 -15.10 -1.02 -1.95
N LEU A 290 -14.47 -0.48 -0.89
CA LEU A 290 -15.12 0.48 0.01
C LEU A 290 -15.69 1.68 -0.76
N ILE A 291 -14.94 2.25 -1.70
CA ILE A 291 -15.40 3.37 -2.53
C ILE A 291 -16.58 2.95 -3.40
N SER A 292 -16.56 1.74 -3.98
CA SER A 292 -17.70 1.24 -4.76
C SER A 292 -18.99 1.13 -3.93
N THR A 293 -18.88 0.71 -2.66
CA THR A 293 -20.02 0.67 -1.72
C THR A 293 -20.52 2.07 -1.36
N LEU A 294 -19.62 3.03 -1.21
CA LEU A 294 -19.97 4.39 -0.81
C LEU A 294 -20.58 5.20 -1.94
N ARG A 295 -20.12 5.02 -3.19
CA ARG A 295 -20.59 5.78 -4.34
C ARG A 295 -22.07 5.53 -4.65
N ASP A 296 -22.78 6.60 -4.97
CA ASP A 296 -24.22 6.51 -5.27
C ASP A 296 -24.50 5.74 -6.57
N ASP A 297 -23.53 5.72 -7.50
CA ASP A 297 -23.58 4.95 -8.75
C ASP A 297 -23.07 3.50 -8.61
N GLY A 298 -22.56 3.11 -7.43
CA GLY A 298 -21.98 1.78 -7.19
C GLY A 298 -20.72 1.47 -8.01
N LYS A 299 -20.15 2.46 -8.70
CA LYS A 299 -19.03 2.24 -9.64
C LYS A 299 -17.74 2.03 -8.87
N ALA A 300 -17.02 0.95 -9.17
CA ALA A 300 -15.67 0.75 -8.64
C ALA A 300 -14.68 1.78 -9.22
N PRO A 301 -13.81 2.40 -8.39
CA PRO A 301 -12.75 3.26 -8.88
C PRO A 301 -11.69 2.45 -9.64
N ALA A 302 -10.99 3.08 -10.59
CA ALA A 302 -9.84 2.46 -11.22
C ALA A 302 -8.67 2.36 -10.23
N ALA A 303 -8.09 1.17 -10.05
CA ALA A 303 -7.03 0.95 -9.06
C ALA A 303 -5.65 0.88 -9.72
N TYR A 304 -4.72 1.74 -9.28
CA TYR A 304 -3.37 1.85 -9.83
C TYR A 304 -2.28 1.70 -8.76
N ILE A 305 -1.12 1.19 -9.20
CA ILE A 305 0.09 1.06 -8.39
C ILE A 305 1.26 1.66 -9.17
N ALA A 306 1.93 2.62 -8.56
CA ALA A 306 3.18 3.15 -9.08
C ALA A 306 4.37 2.31 -8.64
N ASP A 307 5.30 2.08 -9.55
CA ASP A 307 6.54 1.35 -9.32
C ASP A 307 7.71 2.17 -9.88
N THR A 308 8.49 2.76 -8.96
CA THR A 308 9.72 3.52 -9.27
C THR A 308 10.98 2.75 -8.90
N THR A 309 10.88 1.44 -8.64
CA THR A 309 12.00 0.61 -8.15
C THR A 309 13.15 0.52 -9.15
N THR A 310 12.86 0.75 -10.43
CA THR A 310 13.84 0.88 -11.49
C THR A 310 13.81 2.30 -12.08
N ALA A 311 14.86 2.67 -12.83
CA ALA A 311 14.90 3.95 -13.54
C ALA A 311 13.74 4.13 -14.56
N ASN A 312 13.10 3.04 -14.99
CA ASN A 312 11.90 3.09 -15.80
C ASN A 312 10.67 3.00 -14.89
N ALA A 313 10.27 4.15 -14.32
CA ALA A 313 9.05 4.23 -13.52
C ALA A 313 7.85 3.67 -14.31
N GLN A 314 6.89 3.03 -13.65
CA GLN A 314 5.68 2.48 -14.25
C GLN A 314 4.46 2.85 -13.41
N VAL A 315 3.30 3.02 -14.05
CA VAL A 315 2.00 3.09 -13.37
C VAL A 315 1.14 1.98 -13.93
N ARG A 316 1.03 0.88 -13.17
CA ARG A 316 0.28 -0.32 -13.53
C ARG A 316 -1.10 -0.27 -12.90
N THR A 317 -2.06 -1.00 -13.44
CA THR A 317 -3.27 -1.28 -12.66
C THR A 317 -2.92 -2.20 -11.49
N LEU A 318 -3.78 -2.22 -10.48
CA LEU A 318 -3.65 -3.14 -9.35
C LEU A 318 -3.60 -4.60 -9.84
N SER A 319 -4.53 -5.01 -10.71
CA SER A 319 -4.54 -6.35 -11.28
C SER A 319 -3.29 -6.66 -12.13
N GLU A 320 -2.76 -5.71 -12.89
CA GLU A 320 -1.47 -5.91 -13.59
C GLU A 320 -0.33 -6.21 -12.61
N THR A 321 -0.32 -5.54 -11.46
CA THR A 321 0.72 -5.70 -10.43
C THR A 321 0.54 -7.02 -9.66
N VAL A 322 -0.70 -7.39 -9.31
CA VAL A 322 -1.02 -8.71 -8.73
C VAL A 322 -0.60 -9.84 -9.66
N ARG A 323 -0.88 -9.72 -10.97
CA ARG A 323 -0.42 -10.70 -11.97
C ARG A 323 1.10 -10.76 -12.09
N LEU A 324 1.79 -9.62 -11.99
CA LEU A 324 3.25 -9.57 -12.00
C LEU A 324 3.82 -10.30 -10.79
N ASP A 325 3.28 -10.05 -9.60
CA ASP A 325 3.64 -10.75 -8.36
C ASP A 325 3.42 -12.26 -8.48
N ALA A 326 2.25 -12.69 -8.96
CA ALA A 326 1.94 -14.10 -9.13
C ALA A 326 2.97 -14.79 -10.05
N ARG A 327 3.27 -14.18 -11.21
CA ARG A 327 4.21 -14.75 -12.22
C ARG A 327 5.68 -14.70 -11.81
N THR A 328 6.06 -13.80 -10.92
CA THR A 328 7.47 -13.62 -10.51
C THR A 328 7.78 -14.28 -9.17
N LYS A 329 6.76 -14.53 -8.34
CA LYS A 329 6.87 -15.13 -7.00
C LYS A 329 6.10 -16.45 -6.93
N LEU A 330 4.84 -16.44 -6.48
CA LEU A 330 4.08 -17.62 -6.10
C LEU A 330 4.10 -18.72 -7.18
N LEU A 331 3.97 -18.36 -8.45
CA LEU A 331 3.89 -19.30 -9.57
C LEU A 331 5.20 -19.40 -10.38
N ASN A 332 6.28 -18.80 -9.89
CA ASN A 332 7.60 -18.86 -10.53
C ASN A 332 8.41 -20.03 -9.96
N PRO A 333 8.78 -21.05 -10.76
CA PRO A 333 9.58 -22.17 -10.30
C PRO A 333 10.90 -21.76 -9.65
N LYS A 334 11.54 -20.72 -10.17
CA LYS A 334 12.78 -20.22 -9.56
C LYS A 334 12.56 -19.70 -8.15
N TRP A 335 11.42 -19.06 -7.90
CA TRP A 335 11.10 -18.48 -6.60
C TRP A 335 10.64 -19.53 -5.61
N TYR A 336 9.63 -20.35 -5.96
CA TYR A 336 9.12 -21.34 -5.00
C TYR A 336 10.15 -22.44 -4.73
N GLU A 337 10.94 -22.91 -5.71
CA GLU A 337 12.03 -23.85 -5.43
C GLU A 337 13.16 -23.21 -4.62
N GLY A 338 13.43 -21.92 -4.87
CA GLY A 338 14.35 -21.14 -4.05
C GLY A 338 13.93 -21.16 -2.58
N MET A 339 12.66 -20.86 -2.29
CA MET A 339 12.11 -20.92 -0.93
C MET A 339 12.12 -22.34 -0.37
N LEU A 340 11.62 -23.33 -1.12
CA LEU A 340 11.53 -24.72 -0.67
C LEU A 340 12.89 -25.38 -0.47
N SER A 341 13.98 -24.84 -1.01
CA SER A 341 15.35 -25.27 -0.69
C SER A 341 15.73 -25.02 0.78
N HIS A 342 15.00 -24.13 1.48
CA HIS A 342 15.11 -23.87 2.91
C HIS A 342 14.12 -24.69 3.76
N GLY A 343 13.44 -25.68 3.16
CA GLY A 343 12.60 -26.65 3.86
C GLY A 343 11.38 -26.04 4.56
N TYR A 344 11.29 -26.24 5.87
CA TYR A 344 10.13 -25.87 6.69
C TYR A 344 9.70 -24.41 6.53
N GLU A 345 10.66 -23.48 6.64
CA GLU A 345 10.40 -22.04 6.56
C GLU A 345 10.12 -21.59 5.12
N GLY A 346 10.55 -22.37 4.12
CA GLY A 346 10.21 -22.13 2.73
C GLY A 346 8.71 -22.20 2.46
N VAL A 347 8.02 -23.20 3.04
CA VAL A 347 6.57 -23.38 2.88
C VAL A 347 5.79 -22.22 3.50
N ARG A 348 6.29 -21.64 4.60
CA ARG A 348 5.71 -20.44 5.22
C ARG A 348 5.69 -19.27 4.24
N GLU A 349 6.76 -19.10 3.46
CA GLU A 349 6.82 -18.03 2.47
C GLU A 349 5.81 -18.21 1.34
N LEU A 350 5.56 -19.46 0.89
CA LEU A 350 4.50 -19.78 -0.08
C LEU A 350 3.11 -19.46 0.49
N SER A 351 2.80 -19.96 1.70
CA SER A 351 1.49 -19.74 2.32
C SER A 351 1.21 -18.25 2.54
N LYS A 352 2.25 -17.47 2.91
CA LYS A 352 2.14 -16.02 3.11
C LYS A 352 1.69 -15.29 1.83
N ARG A 353 2.29 -15.62 0.67
CA ARG A 353 1.91 -14.99 -0.62
C ARG A 353 0.49 -15.35 -1.04
N LEU A 354 0.06 -16.57 -0.76
CA LEU A 354 -1.29 -17.01 -1.07
C LEU A 354 -2.34 -16.31 -0.17
N VAL A 355 -2.08 -16.19 1.13
CA VAL A 355 -2.96 -15.46 2.07
C VAL A 355 -3.07 -13.98 1.69
N ASN A 356 -1.96 -13.34 1.33
CA ASN A 356 -2.01 -11.93 0.91
C ASN A 356 -2.74 -11.75 -0.44
N THR A 357 -2.63 -12.73 -1.35
CA THR A 357 -3.43 -12.76 -2.58
C THR A 357 -4.93 -12.79 -2.25
N MET A 358 -5.37 -13.62 -1.29
CA MET A 358 -6.77 -13.62 -0.82
C MET A 358 -7.22 -12.25 -0.31
N GLY A 359 -6.36 -11.53 0.42
CA GLY A 359 -6.64 -10.16 0.86
C GLY A 359 -7.04 -9.23 -0.30
N TRP A 360 -6.35 -9.32 -1.43
CA TRP A 360 -6.67 -8.53 -2.63
C TRP A 360 -7.99 -8.90 -3.30
N SER A 361 -8.44 -10.16 -3.18
CA SER A 361 -9.80 -10.53 -3.59
C SER A 361 -10.85 -9.85 -2.70
N ALA A 362 -10.61 -9.82 -1.38
CA ALA A 362 -11.54 -9.24 -0.42
C ALA A 362 -11.66 -7.71 -0.53
N THR A 363 -10.54 -6.99 -0.76
CA THR A 363 -10.54 -5.51 -0.72
C THR A 363 -10.71 -4.83 -2.09
N ALA A 364 -10.32 -5.51 -3.18
CA ALA A 364 -10.39 -4.95 -4.53
C ALA A 364 -11.05 -5.86 -5.57
N GLY A 365 -11.13 -7.19 -5.32
CA GLY A 365 -11.48 -8.15 -6.37
C GLY A 365 -10.45 -8.16 -7.51
N ALA A 366 -9.19 -7.86 -7.21
CA ALA A 366 -8.15 -7.62 -8.24
C ALA A 366 -7.39 -8.88 -8.69
N VAL A 367 -7.72 -10.04 -8.13
CA VAL A 367 -7.08 -11.33 -8.42
C VAL A 367 -7.86 -12.05 -9.51
N ASP A 368 -7.19 -12.37 -10.62
CA ASP A 368 -7.81 -13.17 -11.68
C ASP A 368 -7.96 -14.65 -11.23
N ASN A 369 -9.05 -15.32 -11.62
CA ASN A 369 -9.34 -16.72 -11.25
C ASN A 369 -8.17 -17.68 -11.53
N TRP A 370 -7.43 -17.46 -12.61
CA TRP A 370 -6.32 -18.31 -13.02
C TRP A 370 -5.17 -18.34 -11.99
N VAL A 371 -5.02 -17.30 -11.15
CA VAL A 371 -3.98 -17.26 -10.12
C VAL A 371 -4.21 -18.36 -9.09
N TYR A 372 -5.47 -18.55 -8.67
CA TYR A 372 -5.85 -19.61 -7.73
C TYR A 372 -5.82 -21.00 -8.40
N GLU A 373 -6.28 -21.10 -9.65
CA GLU A 373 -6.18 -22.35 -10.43
C GLU A 373 -4.75 -22.84 -10.61
N ASP A 374 -3.83 -21.95 -10.99
CA ASP A 374 -2.43 -22.30 -11.19
C ASP A 374 -1.73 -22.63 -9.86
N ALA A 375 -2.11 -21.96 -8.77
CA ALA A 375 -1.62 -22.29 -7.43
C ALA A 375 -2.07 -23.69 -7.00
N ASN A 376 -3.36 -24.00 -7.17
CA ASN A 376 -3.89 -25.35 -6.93
C ASN A 376 -3.22 -26.39 -7.84
N SER A 377 -3.05 -26.08 -9.13
CA SER A 377 -2.42 -26.99 -10.09
C SER A 377 -0.96 -27.30 -9.73
N THR A 378 -0.20 -26.27 -9.36
CA THR A 378 1.24 -26.40 -9.07
C THR A 378 1.49 -27.05 -7.72
N PHE A 379 0.71 -26.73 -6.70
CA PHE A 379 1.01 -27.12 -5.32
C PHE A 379 0.15 -28.25 -4.77
N ILE A 380 -1.01 -28.53 -5.38
CA ILE A 380 -2.00 -29.48 -4.86
C ILE A 380 -2.26 -30.61 -5.86
N LYS A 381 -2.49 -30.30 -7.14
CA LYS A 381 -2.74 -31.34 -8.17
C LYS A 381 -1.51 -32.14 -8.51
N ASP A 382 -0.33 -31.54 -8.45
CA ASP A 382 0.93 -32.27 -8.50
C ASP A 382 1.11 -33.02 -7.17
N GLU A 383 0.89 -34.34 -7.19
CA GLU A 383 0.96 -35.20 -6.01
C GLU A 383 2.36 -35.21 -5.37
N GLU A 384 3.43 -35.08 -6.17
CA GLU A 384 4.81 -35.05 -5.66
C GLU A 384 5.06 -33.74 -4.89
N MET A 385 4.67 -32.61 -5.49
CA MET A 385 4.77 -31.31 -4.82
C MET A 385 3.87 -31.24 -3.58
N CYS A 386 2.63 -31.69 -3.69
CA CYS A 386 1.66 -31.70 -2.59
C CYS A 386 2.19 -32.47 -1.38
N LYS A 387 2.67 -33.70 -1.61
CA LYS A 387 3.30 -34.53 -0.58
C LYS A 387 4.53 -33.84 0.02
N ARG A 388 5.40 -33.29 -0.83
CA ARG A 388 6.61 -32.57 -0.39
C ARG A 388 6.25 -31.41 0.53
N LEU A 389 5.26 -30.60 0.20
CA LEU A 389 4.86 -29.45 1.01
C LEU A 389 4.29 -29.87 2.37
N MET A 390 3.39 -30.88 2.37
CA MET A 390 2.79 -31.41 3.59
C MET A 390 3.84 -32.00 4.54
N ASP A 391 4.80 -32.75 4.01
CA ASP A 391 5.88 -33.37 4.79
C ASP A 391 6.91 -32.32 5.26
N LEU A 392 7.16 -31.25 4.48
CA LEU A 392 8.08 -30.17 4.87
C LEU A 392 7.53 -29.29 6.00
N ASN A 393 6.26 -28.91 5.95
CA ASN A 393 5.63 -28.07 6.97
C ASN A 393 4.10 -28.25 6.99
N PRO A 394 3.56 -29.10 7.89
CA PRO A 394 2.13 -29.37 7.93
C PRO A 394 1.30 -28.13 8.29
N ASN A 395 1.79 -27.24 9.17
CA ASN A 395 1.05 -26.05 9.58
C ASN A 395 0.86 -25.06 8.41
N SER A 396 1.94 -24.76 7.68
CA SER A 396 1.88 -23.87 6.51
C SER A 396 1.15 -24.51 5.33
N PHE A 397 1.27 -25.83 5.14
CA PHE A 397 0.49 -26.55 4.15
C PHE A 397 -1.01 -26.50 4.46
N ARG A 398 -1.44 -26.76 5.71
CA ARG A 398 -2.83 -26.56 6.15
C ARG A 398 -3.31 -25.15 5.84
N ARG A 399 -2.48 -24.13 6.08
CA ARG A 399 -2.83 -22.75 5.73
C ARG A 399 -3.05 -22.57 4.24
N MET A 400 -2.23 -23.17 3.37
CA MET A 400 -2.44 -23.11 1.92
C MET A 400 -3.77 -23.75 1.50
N VAL A 401 -4.03 -24.98 1.97
CA VAL A 401 -5.27 -25.72 1.68
C VAL A 401 -6.50 -24.95 2.17
N SER A 402 -6.47 -24.51 3.43
CA SER A 402 -7.53 -23.70 4.04
C SER A 402 -7.78 -22.41 3.25
N THR A 403 -6.73 -21.73 2.79
CA THR A 403 -6.87 -20.49 2.00
C THR A 403 -7.53 -20.77 0.64
N LEU A 404 -7.18 -21.86 -0.05
CA LEU A 404 -7.81 -22.24 -1.33
C LEU A 404 -9.29 -22.59 -1.15
N LEU A 405 -9.63 -23.33 -0.10
CA LEU A 405 -11.02 -23.61 0.26
C LEU A 405 -11.78 -22.31 0.60
N GLU A 406 -11.16 -21.40 1.35
CA GLU A 406 -11.77 -20.13 1.76
C GLU A 406 -12.09 -19.23 0.56
N VAL A 407 -11.16 -19.06 -0.38
CA VAL A 407 -11.42 -18.22 -1.57
C VAL A 407 -12.51 -18.81 -2.47
N ASN A 408 -12.67 -20.14 -2.51
CA ASN A 408 -13.82 -20.77 -3.17
C ASN A 408 -15.12 -20.52 -2.41
N GLY A 409 -15.15 -20.80 -1.09
CA GLY A 409 -16.33 -20.63 -0.25
C GLY A 409 -16.85 -19.18 -0.19
N ARG A 410 -15.98 -18.20 -0.42
CA ARG A 410 -16.32 -16.77 -0.52
C ARG A 410 -16.61 -16.29 -1.95
N GLY A 411 -16.57 -17.17 -2.94
CA GLY A 411 -16.91 -16.86 -4.33
C GLY A 411 -15.81 -16.12 -5.12
N TYR A 412 -14.57 -16.13 -4.64
CA TYR A 412 -13.42 -15.51 -5.32
C TYR A 412 -12.69 -16.45 -6.28
N TRP A 413 -12.90 -17.76 -6.14
CA TRP A 413 -12.31 -18.78 -7.00
C TRP A 413 -13.36 -19.80 -7.45
N GLU A 414 -13.60 -19.86 -8.75
CA GLU A 414 -14.40 -20.91 -9.41
C GLU A 414 -13.48 -22.04 -9.88
N THR A 415 -13.80 -23.27 -9.46
CA THR A 415 -13.05 -24.48 -9.79
C THR A 415 -13.97 -25.71 -9.86
N SER A 416 -13.46 -26.83 -10.35
CA SER A 416 -14.20 -28.10 -10.42
C SER A 416 -14.41 -28.72 -9.04
N ASP A 417 -15.53 -29.43 -8.85
CA ASP A 417 -15.82 -30.19 -7.62
C ASP A 417 -14.69 -31.18 -7.26
N GLU A 418 -14.05 -31.81 -8.24
CA GLU A 418 -12.89 -32.71 -8.03
C GLU A 418 -11.71 -32.01 -7.33
N ASN A 419 -11.47 -30.73 -7.64
CA ASN A 419 -10.43 -29.95 -6.97
C ASN A 419 -10.82 -29.64 -5.52
N LEU A 420 -12.11 -29.38 -5.25
CA LEU A 420 -12.62 -29.10 -3.91
C LEU A 420 -12.61 -30.37 -3.04
N GLU A 421 -13.02 -31.51 -3.59
CA GLU A 421 -12.95 -32.82 -2.92
C GLU A 421 -11.50 -33.12 -2.50
N ARG A 422 -10.53 -32.98 -3.42
CA ARG A 422 -9.10 -33.16 -3.12
C ARG A 422 -8.62 -32.24 -1.99
N LEU A 423 -8.96 -30.96 -2.05
CA LEU A 423 -8.58 -30.00 -1.00
C LEU A 423 -9.20 -30.36 0.35
N GLN A 424 -10.46 -30.81 0.36
CA GLN A 424 -11.17 -31.19 1.59
C GLN A 424 -10.56 -32.44 2.24
N GLU A 425 -10.18 -33.43 1.43
CA GLU A 425 -9.45 -34.63 1.89
C GLU A 425 -8.07 -34.27 2.46
N LEU A 426 -7.30 -33.45 1.74
CA LEU A 426 -5.98 -32.99 2.18
C LEU A 426 -6.05 -32.14 3.45
N TYR A 427 -7.10 -31.35 3.62
CA TYR A 427 -7.35 -30.61 4.85
C TYR A 427 -7.53 -31.56 6.03
N GLN A 428 -8.33 -32.61 5.87
CA GLN A 428 -8.52 -33.62 6.92
C GLN A 428 -7.23 -34.40 7.20
N GLU A 429 -6.49 -34.81 6.17
CA GLU A 429 -5.22 -35.54 6.34
C GLU A 429 -4.20 -34.71 7.14
N VAL A 430 -4.06 -33.42 6.84
CA VAL A 430 -3.10 -32.58 7.57
C VAL A 430 -3.61 -32.20 8.96
N GLU A 431 -4.91 -32.07 9.17
CA GLU A 431 -5.52 -31.90 10.51
C GLU A 431 -5.21 -33.09 11.41
N ASP A 432 -5.41 -34.32 10.92
CA ASP A 432 -5.11 -35.56 11.66
C ASP A 432 -3.63 -35.60 12.12
N ARG A 433 -2.71 -35.05 11.31
CA ARG A 433 -1.28 -34.96 11.65
C ARG A 433 -0.97 -33.91 12.71
N ILE A 434 -1.70 -32.79 12.73
CA ILE A 434 -1.41 -31.65 13.61
C ILE A 434 -2.11 -31.82 14.95
N GLU A 435 -3.41 -32.10 14.93
CA GLU A 435 -4.27 -32.13 16.11
C GLU A 435 -4.38 -33.55 16.71
N GLY A 436 -4.01 -34.58 15.95
CA GLY A 436 -4.10 -35.98 16.33
C GLY A 436 -5.46 -36.60 16.05
N VAL A 437 -5.50 -37.93 15.96
CA VAL A 437 -6.74 -38.72 15.84
C VAL A 437 -6.91 -39.51 17.14
N GLU A 438 -8.11 -39.45 17.75
CA GLU A 438 -8.47 -40.30 18.90
C GLU A 438 -8.62 -41.78 18.53
#